data_AF-A0A1V6I195-F1
#
_entry.id   AF-A0A1V6I195-F1
#
_cell.length_a   1.000
_cell.length_b   1.000
_cell.length_c   1.000
_cell.angle_alpha   90.00
_cell.angle_beta   90.00
_cell.angle_gamma   90.00
#
_symmetry.space_group_name_H-M   'P 1'
#
loop_
_entity.id
_entity.type
_entity.pdbx_description
1 polymer ?
#
loop_
_entity_poly.entity_id
_entity_poly.type
_entity_poly.pdbx_seq_one_letter_code
_entity_poly.pdbx_strand_id
1 'polypeptide(L)'
;MNNHILYIDFGNTSTKLLLDNEDFYSFPSDNYLYENIVDIINKYNVNKGLYASVIFLTTDLISFLQEHNVFSLKQANLDLPFSIEYESIDTLGEDRIAAAVGAYSLNNDETFLTIQIGTAITYDYVINKKYLGGAISPGFAIRYLSLHNFTQKLPLLKIEDENFNIDMIGKNTKESIHSGVYWGVLYEIQARIDDFINKYQCPAYISTSFKKYLDKKLKNCNFANQNLALLGLKFLLK
;
A
#
# COMPACT_ATOMS: atom_id res chain seq x y z
N MET A 1 18.12 28.33 0.85
CA MET A 1 17.12 27.40 0.30
C MET A 1 16.31 26.87 1.46
N ASN A 2 14.99 26.77 1.34
CA ASN A 2 14.20 26.14 2.39
C ASN A 2 14.46 24.63 2.32
N ASN A 3 14.75 24.01 3.45
CA ASN A 3 14.91 22.56 3.52
C ASN A 3 13.54 21.92 3.58
N HIS A 4 13.37 20.81 2.87
CA HIS A 4 12.11 20.07 2.81
C HIS A 4 12.21 18.72 3.51
N ILE A 5 11.07 18.26 4.06
CA ILE A 5 10.92 16.91 4.61
C ILE A 5 10.42 15.96 3.53
N LEU A 6 11.03 14.78 3.43
CA LEU A 6 10.68 13.75 2.45
C LEU A 6 10.08 12.49 3.11
N TYR A 7 9.00 11.98 2.52
CA TYR A 7 8.37 10.71 2.89
C TYR A 7 8.41 9.76 1.70
N ILE A 8 8.87 8.52 1.89
CA ILE A 8 9.06 7.56 0.79
C ILE A 8 8.41 6.21 1.10
N ASP A 9 7.68 5.67 0.13
CA ASP A 9 7.10 4.33 0.14
C ASP A 9 7.77 3.52 -0.99
N PHE A 10 8.74 2.70 -0.63
CA PHE A 10 9.47 1.81 -1.54
C PHE A 10 8.70 0.49 -1.73
N GLY A 11 7.74 0.51 -2.64
CA GLY A 11 6.92 -0.65 -3.00
C GLY A 11 7.56 -1.56 -4.04
N ASN A 12 7.03 -2.78 -4.19
CA ASN A 12 7.49 -3.76 -5.18
C ASN A 12 7.33 -3.30 -6.64
N THR A 13 6.24 -2.60 -6.95
CA THR A 13 5.95 -2.15 -8.33
C THR A 13 6.33 -0.70 -8.57
N SER A 14 6.18 0.16 -7.56
CA SER A 14 6.44 1.59 -7.67
C SER A 14 6.99 2.13 -6.37
N THR A 15 7.91 3.07 -6.48
CA THR A 15 8.33 3.93 -5.39
C THR A 15 7.52 5.21 -5.46
N LYS A 16 6.96 5.62 -4.32
CA LYS A 16 6.14 6.83 -4.19
C LYS A 16 6.74 7.76 -3.15
N LEU A 17 6.69 9.06 -3.42
CA LEU A 17 7.26 10.07 -2.55
C LEU A 17 6.25 11.19 -2.33
N LEU A 18 6.28 11.75 -1.13
CA LEU A 18 5.56 12.94 -0.75
C LEU A 18 6.51 13.89 -0.05
N LEU A 19 6.49 15.16 -0.44
CA LEU A 19 7.17 16.24 0.26
C LEU A 19 6.21 16.95 1.21
N ASP A 20 6.75 17.64 2.21
CA ASP A 20 5.97 18.49 3.13
C ASP A 20 5.16 19.60 2.44
N ASN A 21 5.62 20.07 1.28
CA ASN A 21 4.93 21.04 0.42
C ASN A 21 3.81 20.41 -0.45
N GLU A 22 3.47 19.14 -0.21
CA GLU A 22 2.48 18.33 -0.94
C GLU A 22 2.88 17.94 -2.38
N ASP A 23 4.13 18.15 -2.80
CA ASP A 23 4.61 17.61 -4.07
C ASP A 23 4.68 16.08 -4.01
N PHE A 24 4.07 15.42 -5.00
CA PHE A 24 3.97 13.96 -5.08
C PHE A 24 4.69 13.40 -6.31
N TYR A 25 5.44 12.33 -6.12
CA TYR A 25 6.14 11.60 -7.18
C TYR A 25 5.82 10.12 -7.11
N SER A 26 5.73 9.47 -8.27
CA SER A 26 5.58 8.02 -8.38
C SER A 26 6.33 7.53 -9.61
N PHE A 27 7.23 6.57 -9.44
CA PHE A 27 7.99 5.96 -10.52
C PHE A 27 8.22 4.47 -10.25
N PRO A 28 8.55 3.66 -11.27
CA PRO A 28 8.80 2.23 -11.08
C PRO A 28 9.94 1.96 -10.09
N SER A 29 9.83 0.90 -9.31
CA SER A 29 10.93 0.44 -8.45
C SER A 29 11.89 -0.42 -9.26
N ASP A 30 12.67 0.23 -10.12
CA ASP A 30 13.57 -0.42 -11.09
C ASP A 30 15.02 0.07 -10.95
N ASN A 31 15.82 -0.14 -12.00
CA ASN A 31 17.24 0.21 -12.02
C ASN A 31 17.53 1.71 -11.94
N TYR A 32 16.53 2.59 -12.11
CA TYR A 32 16.69 4.04 -11.99
C TYR A 32 16.29 4.59 -10.62
N LEU A 33 16.02 3.70 -9.66
CA LEU A 33 15.57 4.06 -8.32
C LEU A 33 16.55 5.02 -7.63
N TYR A 34 17.86 4.73 -7.70
CA TYR A 34 18.87 5.54 -7.02
C TYR A 34 18.92 6.97 -7.58
N GLU A 35 19.01 7.11 -8.89
CA GLU A 35 19.11 8.40 -9.58
C GLU A 35 17.87 9.26 -9.33
N ASN A 36 16.67 8.66 -9.41
CA ASN A 36 15.42 9.36 -9.14
C ASN A 36 15.35 9.91 -7.71
N ILE A 37 15.83 9.13 -6.72
CA ILE A 37 15.87 9.58 -5.31
C ILE A 37 16.88 10.72 -5.12
N VAL A 38 18.08 10.58 -5.69
CA VAL A 38 19.13 11.61 -5.63
C VAL A 38 18.66 12.92 -6.24
N ASP A 39 18.03 12.86 -7.42
CA ASP A 39 17.51 14.04 -8.11
C ASP A 39 16.46 14.78 -7.27
N ILE A 40 15.54 14.06 -6.63
CA ILE A 40 14.51 14.65 -5.77
C ILE A 40 15.13 15.26 -4.51
N ILE A 41 16.01 14.54 -3.82
CA ILE A 41 16.67 15.04 -2.61
C ILE A 41 17.46 16.32 -2.89
N ASN A 42 18.22 16.35 -3.99
CA ASN A 42 18.99 17.53 -4.38
C ASN A 42 18.10 18.69 -4.83
N LYS A 43 17.08 18.42 -5.66
CA LYS A 43 16.14 19.45 -6.15
C LYS A 43 15.45 20.19 -5.02
N TYR A 44 15.07 19.48 -3.96
CA TYR A 44 14.31 20.03 -2.83
C TYR A 44 15.16 20.31 -1.59
N ASN A 45 16.49 20.14 -1.67
CA ASN A 45 17.39 20.33 -0.54
C ASN A 45 16.91 19.59 0.72
N VAL A 46 16.55 18.30 0.55
CA VAL A 46 16.00 17.46 1.62
C VAL A 46 17.08 17.20 2.68
N ASN A 47 16.71 17.38 3.94
CA ASN A 47 17.61 17.20 5.08
C ASN A 47 16.99 16.41 6.24
N LYS A 48 15.78 15.88 6.05
CA LYS A 48 15.02 15.09 7.02
C LYS A 48 13.99 14.26 6.27
N GLY A 49 13.74 13.04 6.73
CA GLY A 49 12.64 12.25 6.19
C GLY A 49 12.44 10.91 6.85
N LEU A 50 11.38 10.23 6.41
CA LEU A 50 11.12 8.83 6.74
C LEU A 50 10.83 8.04 5.48
N TYR A 51 11.22 6.78 5.47
CA TYR A 51 10.78 5.84 4.46
C TYR A 51 10.22 4.56 5.05
N ALA A 52 9.33 3.92 4.30
CA ALA A 52 8.93 2.54 4.48
C ALA A 52 9.42 1.73 3.28
N SER A 53 10.02 0.57 3.51
CA SER A 53 10.43 -0.33 2.42
C SER A 53 9.91 -1.76 2.57
N VAL A 54 9.49 -2.32 1.45
CA VAL A 54 9.23 -3.77 1.26
C VAL A 54 10.10 -4.40 0.18
N ILE A 55 11.08 -3.64 -0.33
CA ILE A 55 12.09 -4.09 -1.27
C ILE A 55 13.47 -4.02 -0.62
N PHE A 56 14.42 -4.77 -1.18
CA PHE A 56 15.82 -4.61 -0.81
C PHE A 56 16.38 -3.34 -1.45
N LEU A 57 16.83 -2.40 -0.62
CA LEU A 57 17.55 -1.20 -1.05
C LEU A 57 19.05 -1.50 -1.09
N THR A 58 19.77 -0.86 -2.01
CA THR A 58 21.22 -0.97 -2.07
C THR A 58 21.88 -0.26 -0.89
N THR A 59 23.06 -0.71 -0.48
CA THR A 59 23.84 -0.08 0.58
C THR A 59 24.14 1.39 0.25
N ASP A 60 24.39 1.71 -1.02
CA ASP A 60 24.66 3.07 -1.48
C ASP A 60 23.44 3.97 -1.31
N LEU A 61 22.24 3.48 -1.68
CA LEU A 61 21.00 4.23 -1.49
C LEU A 61 20.71 4.47 0.00
N ILE A 62 20.90 3.43 0.83
CA ILE A 62 20.70 3.55 2.28
C ILE A 62 21.66 4.59 2.87
N SER A 63 22.94 4.53 2.49
CA SER A 63 23.97 5.47 2.97
C SER A 63 23.62 6.90 2.57
N PHE A 64 23.25 7.11 1.30
CA PHE A 64 22.81 8.42 0.80
C PHE A 64 21.59 8.95 1.57
N LEU A 65 20.56 8.12 1.80
CA LEU A 65 19.40 8.51 2.59
C LEU A 65 19.80 8.92 4.02
N GLN A 66 20.69 8.17 4.66
CA GLN A 66 21.16 8.45 6.02
C GLN A 66 21.99 9.74 6.11
N GLU A 67 22.83 10.03 5.12
CA GLU A 67 23.58 11.31 5.01
C GLU A 67 22.63 12.53 4.96
N HIS A 68 21.42 12.33 4.42
CA HIS A 68 20.36 13.34 4.34
C HIS A 68 19.33 13.24 5.49
N ASN A 69 19.62 12.49 6.57
CA ASN A 69 18.74 12.23 7.71
C ASN A 69 17.35 11.67 7.31
N VAL A 70 17.31 10.82 6.30
CA VAL A 70 16.13 10.07 5.87
C VAL A 70 16.28 8.62 6.34
N PHE A 71 15.48 8.22 7.34
CA PHE A 71 15.61 6.92 8.00
C PHE A 71 14.42 6.00 7.71
N SER A 72 14.63 4.69 7.82
CA SER A 72 13.51 3.75 7.74
C SER A 72 12.58 3.94 8.95
N LEU A 73 11.30 3.61 8.79
CA LEU A 73 10.32 3.71 9.87
C LEU A 73 10.76 2.88 11.10
N LYS A 74 11.29 1.68 10.89
CA LYS A 74 11.80 0.84 12.00
C LYS A 74 13.06 1.41 12.63
N GLN A 75 13.95 2.00 11.83
CA GLN A 75 15.20 2.59 12.33
C GLN A 75 14.97 3.88 13.14
N ALA A 76 13.92 4.63 12.81
CA ALA A 76 13.63 5.91 13.45
C ALA A 76 13.16 5.77 14.92
N ASN A 77 12.77 4.57 15.37
CA ASN A 77 12.34 4.27 16.74
C ASN A 77 11.32 5.28 17.30
N LEU A 78 10.27 5.55 16.52
CA LEU A 78 9.24 6.53 16.84
C LEU A 78 8.09 5.91 17.64
N ASP A 79 7.47 6.70 18.51
CA ASP A 79 6.24 6.30 19.21
C ASP A 79 5.10 6.15 18.21
N LEU A 80 4.51 4.96 18.17
CA LEU A 80 3.34 4.67 17.34
C LEU A 80 2.04 4.94 18.12
N PRO A 81 0.95 5.31 17.45
CA PRO A 81 -0.35 5.52 18.10
C PRO A 81 -1.01 4.23 18.63
N PHE A 82 -0.41 3.07 18.33
CA PHE A 82 -0.82 1.75 18.76
C PHE A 82 0.41 0.87 19.03
N SER A 83 0.24 -0.15 19.87
CA SER A 83 1.23 -1.20 20.08
C SER A 83 1.24 -2.20 18.93
N ILE A 84 2.39 -2.79 18.63
CA ILE A 84 2.52 -3.88 17.66
C ILE A 84 2.60 -5.21 18.42
N GLU A 85 1.56 -6.03 18.28
CA GLU A 85 1.43 -7.35 18.92
C GLU A 85 1.69 -8.48 17.89
N TYR A 86 2.36 -8.15 16.79
CA TYR A 86 2.75 -9.11 15.76
C TYR A 86 3.97 -9.90 16.23
N GLU A 87 3.88 -11.23 16.31
CA GLU A 87 4.92 -12.08 16.92
C GLU A 87 6.33 -11.84 16.32
N SER A 88 6.39 -11.63 15.01
CA SER A 88 7.64 -11.39 14.28
C SER A 88 7.70 -9.96 13.75
N ILE A 89 7.90 -8.98 14.63
CA ILE A 89 8.00 -7.54 14.29
C ILE A 89 8.99 -7.28 13.14
N ASP A 90 10.12 -8.02 13.13
CA ASP A 90 11.16 -7.84 12.11
C ASP A 90 10.67 -8.19 10.70
N THR A 91 9.74 -9.12 10.56
CA THR A 91 9.19 -9.53 9.24
C THR A 91 7.94 -8.75 8.84
N LEU A 92 7.37 -7.95 9.73
CA LEU A 92 6.24 -7.08 9.40
C LEU A 92 6.70 -5.97 8.45
N GLY A 93 6.06 -5.84 7.28
CA GLY A 93 6.37 -4.79 6.31
C GLY A 93 6.19 -3.39 6.89
N GLU A 94 7.17 -2.51 6.65
CA GLU A 94 7.10 -1.11 7.12
C GLU A 94 5.95 -0.35 6.49
N ASP A 95 5.58 -0.68 5.25
CA ASP A 95 4.44 -0.14 4.51
C ASP A 95 3.11 -0.43 5.21
N ARG A 96 2.96 -1.62 5.80
CA ARG A 96 1.78 -2.02 6.57
C ARG A 96 1.68 -1.25 7.88
N ILE A 97 2.79 -1.04 8.57
CA ILE A 97 2.84 -0.19 9.77
C ILE A 97 2.48 1.24 9.40
N ALA A 98 3.14 1.80 8.38
CA ALA A 98 2.90 3.16 7.91
C ALA A 98 1.43 3.34 7.47
N ALA A 99 0.84 2.39 6.74
CA ALA A 99 -0.55 2.49 6.32
C ALA A 99 -1.54 2.43 7.51
N ALA A 100 -1.27 1.60 8.52
CA ALA A 100 -2.08 1.57 9.74
C ALA A 100 -2.00 2.90 10.51
N VAL A 101 -0.81 3.50 10.61
CA VAL A 101 -0.66 4.85 11.19
C VAL A 101 -1.38 5.89 10.34
N GLY A 102 -1.30 5.78 9.02
CA GLY A 102 -2.03 6.65 8.10
C GLY A 102 -3.53 6.58 8.31
N ALA A 103 -4.10 5.39 8.47
CA ALA A 103 -5.52 5.21 8.75
C ALA A 103 -5.91 5.81 10.11
N TYR A 104 -5.11 5.56 11.16
CA TYR A 104 -5.29 6.20 12.46
C TYR A 104 -5.30 7.73 12.32
N SER A 105 -4.39 8.32 11.54
CA SER A 105 -4.27 9.77 11.39
C SER A 105 -5.51 10.46 10.79
N LEU A 106 -6.41 9.71 10.14
CA LEU A 106 -7.61 10.27 9.53
C LEU A 106 -8.67 10.65 10.58
N ASN A 107 -8.86 9.82 11.61
CA ASN A 107 -9.96 9.98 12.58
C ASN A 107 -9.59 9.63 14.04
N ASN A 108 -8.35 9.20 14.33
CA ASN A 108 -7.90 8.67 15.62
C ASN A 108 -8.69 7.43 16.10
N ASP A 109 -9.18 6.61 15.18
CA ASP A 109 -9.89 5.38 15.52
C ASP A 109 -8.99 4.40 16.26
N GLU A 110 -9.49 3.83 17.36
CA GLU A 110 -8.74 2.85 18.16
C GLU A 110 -8.87 1.43 17.62
N THR A 111 -9.92 1.18 16.83
CA THR A 111 -10.21 -0.10 16.19
C THR A 111 -10.55 0.16 14.73
N PHE A 112 -9.81 -0.43 13.80
CA PHE A 112 -10.02 -0.28 12.36
C PHE A 112 -9.36 -1.41 11.57
N LEU A 113 -9.80 -1.56 10.33
CA LEU A 113 -9.20 -2.45 9.33
C LEU A 113 -8.53 -1.59 8.25
N THR A 114 -7.26 -1.82 7.93
CA THR A 114 -6.65 -1.26 6.71
C THR A 114 -6.56 -2.32 5.63
N ILE A 115 -6.85 -1.92 4.40
CA ILE A 115 -6.78 -2.76 3.21
C ILE A 115 -5.95 -2.03 2.17
N GLN A 116 -4.78 -2.57 1.84
CA GLN A 116 -3.95 -2.03 0.75
C GLN A 116 -4.07 -2.93 -0.45
N ILE A 117 -4.48 -2.38 -1.59
CA ILE A 117 -4.70 -3.15 -2.83
C ILE A 117 -3.68 -2.67 -3.86
N GLY A 118 -2.61 -3.46 -4.00
CA GLY A 118 -1.51 -3.22 -4.94
C GLY A 118 -1.06 -4.53 -5.60
N THR A 119 0.26 -4.76 -5.62
CA THR A 119 0.88 -6.02 -6.09
C THR A 119 0.33 -7.22 -5.32
N ALA A 120 0.32 -7.10 -3.98
CA ALA A 120 -0.44 -7.93 -3.08
C ALA A 120 -1.62 -7.13 -2.50
N ILE A 121 -2.59 -7.83 -1.93
CA ILE A 121 -3.62 -7.26 -1.08
C ILE A 121 -3.24 -7.57 0.35
N THR A 122 -3.09 -6.54 1.18
CA THR A 122 -2.85 -6.71 2.61
C THR A 122 -4.07 -6.24 3.39
N TYR A 123 -4.36 -6.95 4.47
CA TYR A 123 -5.40 -6.64 5.44
C TYR A 123 -4.71 -6.51 6.79
N ASP A 124 -4.91 -5.41 7.51
CA ASP A 124 -4.32 -5.21 8.84
C ASP A 124 -5.39 -4.82 9.84
N TYR A 125 -5.43 -5.55 10.96
CA TYR A 125 -6.40 -5.36 12.02
C TYR A 125 -5.72 -4.64 13.18
N VAL A 126 -6.17 -3.42 13.45
CA VAL A 126 -5.87 -2.70 14.69
C VAL A 126 -7.11 -2.76 15.55
N ILE A 127 -7.01 -3.33 16.76
CA ILE A 127 -8.11 -3.48 17.71
C ILE A 127 -7.69 -2.89 19.04
N ASN A 128 -8.44 -1.91 19.55
CA ASN A 128 -8.18 -1.23 20.83
C ASN A 128 -6.71 -0.76 20.96
N LYS A 129 -6.20 -0.07 19.94
CA LYS A 129 -4.80 0.39 19.83
C LYS A 129 -3.75 -0.72 19.89
N LYS A 130 -4.10 -1.90 19.39
CA LYS A 130 -3.18 -3.02 19.19
C LYS A 130 -3.22 -3.47 17.74
N TYR A 131 -2.10 -3.32 17.04
CA TYR A 131 -1.90 -3.94 15.74
C TYR A 131 -1.72 -5.45 15.97
N LEU A 132 -2.72 -6.24 15.62
CA LEU A 132 -2.73 -7.69 15.89
C LEU A 132 -2.16 -8.50 14.72
N GLY A 133 -2.03 -7.89 13.55
CA GLY A 133 -1.66 -8.58 12.33
C GLY A 133 -2.77 -8.58 11.30
N GLY A 134 -2.78 -9.61 10.45
CA GLY A 134 -3.47 -9.46 9.17
C GLY A 134 -3.41 -10.64 8.24
N ALA A 135 -3.72 -10.37 6.97
CA ALA A 135 -3.65 -11.33 5.88
C ALA A 135 -2.93 -10.71 4.67
N ILE A 136 -2.32 -11.56 3.85
CA ILE A 136 -1.69 -11.18 2.58
C ILE A 136 -2.26 -12.11 1.50
N SER A 137 -2.77 -11.55 0.41
CA SER A 137 -3.29 -12.29 -0.73
C SER A 137 -2.78 -11.71 -2.05
N PRO A 138 -2.85 -12.44 -3.18
CA PRO A 138 -2.39 -11.90 -4.46
C PRO A 138 -3.30 -10.78 -4.96
N GLY A 139 -2.71 -9.68 -5.44
CA GLY A 139 -3.43 -8.61 -6.14
C GLY A 139 -3.82 -8.99 -7.57
N PHE A 140 -4.50 -8.07 -8.27
CA PHE A 140 -5.00 -8.31 -9.63
C PHE A 140 -3.90 -8.80 -10.59
N ALA A 141 -2.78 -8.07 -10.66
CA ALA A 141 -1.69 -8.38 -11.57
C ALA A 141 -1.10 -9.77 -11.32
N ILE A 142 -0.86 -10.14 -10.04
CA ILE A 142 -0.36 -11.48 -9.69
C ILE A 142 -1.36 -12.56 -10.10
N ARG A 143 -2.67 -12.35 -9.90
CA ARG A 143 -3.69 -13.34 -10.27
C ARG A 143 -3.72 -13.57 -11.79
N TYR A 144 -3.73 -12.51 -12.59
CA TYR A 144 -3.65 -12.64 -14.06
C TYR A 144 -2.35 -13.33 -14.49
N LEU A 145 -1.22 -12.91 -13.93
CA LEU A 145 0.10 -13.49 -14.25
C LEU A 145 0.16 -14.97 -13.87
N SER A 146 -0.43 -15.35 -12.74
CA SER A 146 -0.45 -16.75 -12.29
C SER A 146 -1.22 -17.65 -13.26
N LEU A 147 -2.37 -17.19 -13.77
CA LEU A 147 -3.15 -17.94 -14.74
C LEU A 147 -2.38 -18.10 -16.06
N HIS A 148 -1.68 -17.06 -16.51
CA HIS A 148 -0.87 -17.13 -17.72
C HIS A 148 0.35 -18.04 -17.55
N ASN A 149 1.13 -17.85 -16.48
CA ASN A 149 2.41 -18.54 -16.32
C ASN A 149 2.27 -20.02 -15.92
N PHE A 150 1.19 -20.38 -15.21
CA PHE A 150 0.97 -21.75 -14.74
C PHE A 150 -0.05 -22.53 -15.59
N THR A 151 -0.39 -22.04 -16.77
CA THR A 151 -1.23 -22.78 -17.74
C THR A 151 -0.69 -22.61 -19.17
N GLN A 152 -0.93 -23.58 -20.05
CA GLN A 152 -0.34 -23.55 -21.40
C GLN A 152 -1.07 -22.64 -22.40
N LYS A 153 -2.36 -22.36 -22.19
CA LYS A 153 -3.23 -21.74 -23.21
C LYS A 153 -3.90 -20.44 -22.76
N LEU A 154 -3.83 -20.07 -21.47
CA LEU A 154 -4.49 -18.85 -21.03
C LEU A 154 -3.66 -17.63 -21.41
N PRO A 155 -4.27 -16.61 -22.05
CA PRO A 155 -3.56 -15.39 -22.41
C PRO A 155 -3.20 -14.57 -21.16
N LEU A 156 -2.12 -13.81 -21.26
CA LEU A 156 -1.83 -12.76 -20.28
C LEU A 156 -2.82 -11.61 -20.49
N LEU A 157 -3.55 -11.27 -19.44
CA LEU A 157 -4.53 -10.18 -19.41
C LEU A 157 -4.19 -9.21 -18.28
N LYS A 158 -4.78 -8.02 -18.32
CA LYS A 158 -4.65 -6.99 -17.29
C LYS A 158 -6.01 -6.40 -16.95
N ILE A 159 -6.18 -5.87 -15.74
CA ILE A 159 -7.44 -5.21 -15.37
C ILE A 159 -7.70 -3.96 -16.20
N GLU A 160 -6.63 -3.34 -16.71
CA GLU A 160 -6.65 -2.18 -17.59
C GLU A 160 -7.21 -2.47 -18.99
N ASP A 161 -7.27 -3.73 -19.40
CA ASP A 161 -7.85 -4.11 -20.70
C ASP A 161 -9.37 -3.90 -20.74
N GLU A 162 -10.01 -3.80 -19.57
CA GLU A 162 -11.46 -3.72 -19.42
C GLU A 162 -11.93 -2.30 -19.06
N ASN A 163 -12.93 -1.79 -19.81
CA ASN A 163 -13.57 -0.50 -19.58
C ASN A 163 -14.66 -0.59 -18.49
N PHE A 164 -14.35 -1.18 -17.34
CA PHE A 164 -15.24 -1.32 -16.17
C PHE A 164 -16.48 -2.20 -16.37
N ASN A 165 -16.50 -3.06 -17.39
CA ASN A 165 -17.64 -3.92 -17.71
C ASN A 165 -17.30 -5.41 -17.62
N ILE A 166 -16.98 -5.88 -16.41
CA ILE A 166 -16.66 -7.29 -16.18
C ILE A 166 -17.91 -8.03 -15.66
N ASP A 167 -18.52 -8.83 -16.52
CA ASP A 167 -19.67 -9.67 -16.16
C ASP A 167 -19.28 -10.83 -15.24
N MET A 168 -20.21 -11.28 -14.40
CA MET A 168 -20.01 -12.47 -13.55
C MET A 168 -19.98 -13.78 -14.33
N ILE A 169 -20.53 -13.80 -15.55
CA ILE A 169 -20.57 -14.99 -16.39
C ILE A 169 -19.81 -14.67 -17.67
N GLY A 170 -18.56 -15.14 -17.76
CA GLY A 170 -17.76 -15.01 -18.98
C GLY A 170 -18.25 -15.97 -20.08
N LYS A 171 -18.27 -15.49 -21.33
CA LYS A 171 -18.74 -16.25 -22.51
C LYS A 171 -17.59 -16.74 -23.39
N ASN A 172 -16.36 -16.37 -23.07
CA ASN A 172 -15.14 -16.89 -23.67
C ASN A 172 -14.02 -16.92 -22.61
N THR A 173 -12.85 -17.45 -22.99
CA THR A 173 -11.71 -17.61 -22.09
C THR A 173 -11.25 -16.29 -21.46
N LYS A 174 -11.20 -15.20 -22.23
CA LYS A 174 -10.75 -13.90 -21.71
C LYS A 174 -11.74 -13.35 -20.69
N GLU A 175 -13.01 -13.34 -21.04
CA GLU A 175 -14.08 -12.91 -20.12
C GLU A 175 -14.14 -13.80 -18.87
N SER A 176 -13.92 -15.10 -18.99
CA SER A 176 -13.91 -16.03 -17.85
C SER A 176 -12.74 -15.74 -16.90
N ILE A 177 -11.56 -15.40 -17.44
CA ILE A 177 -10.40 -14.99 -16.64
C ILE A 177 -10.70 -13.65 -15.94
N HIS A 178 -11.17 -12.64 -16.67
CA HIS A 178 -11.52 -11.34 -16.08
C HIS A 178 -12.56 -11.50 -14.98
N SER A 179 -13.61 -12.28 -15.24
CA SER A 179 -14.67 -12.55 -14.28
C SER A 179 -14.13 -13.19 -13.00
N GLY A 180 -13.39 -14.30 -13.12
CA GLY A 180 -12.85 -15.02 -11.97
C GLY A 180 -11.86 -14.19 -11.16
N VAL A 181 -10.96 -13.45 -11.82
CA VAL A 181 -9.97 -12.60 -11.14
C VAL A 181 -10.65 -11.41 -10.46
N TYR A 182 -11.51 -10.69 -11.19
CA TYR A 182 -12.15 -9.47 -10.68
C TYR A 182 -13.11 -9.75 -9.53
N TRP A 183 -14.10 -10.63 -9.76
CA TRP A 183 -15.10 -10.94 -8.74
C TRP A 183 -14.50 -11.71 -7.56
N GLY A 184 -13.48 -12.54 -7.80
CA GLY A 184 -12.74 -13.20 -6.73
C GLY A 184 -12.10 -12.21 -5.77
N VAL A 185 -11.41 -11.19 -6.28
CA VAL A 185 -10.82 -10.12 -5.45
C VAL A 185 -11.90 -9.28 -4.78
N LEU A 186 -12.95 -8.90 -5.52
CA LEU A 186 -14.02 -8.07 -4.98
C LEU A 186 -14.71 -8.74 -3.79
N TYR A 187 -15.07 -10.02 -3.92
CA TYR A 187 -15.76 -10.76 -2.86
C TYR A 187 -14.83 -11.07 -1.68
N GLU A 188 -13.55 -11.33 -1.93
CA GLU A 188 -12.56 -11.46 -0.85
C GLU A 188 -12.53 -10.19 0.02
N ILE A 189 -12.39 -9.02 -0.61
CA ILE A 189 -12.33 -7.74 0.09
C ILE A 189 -13.66 -7.44 0.80
N GLN A 190 -14.79 -7.59 0.09
CA GLN A 190 -16.11 -7.28 0.64
C GLN A 190 -16.44 -8.14 1.86
N ALA A 191 -16.19 -9.46 1.80
CA ALA A 191 -16.45 -10.35 2.92
C ALA A 191 -15.58 -9.99 4.14
N ARG A 192 -14.31 -9.63 3.92
CA ARG A 192 -13.41 -9.18 5.01
C ARG A 192 -13.90 -7.90 5.68
N ILE A 193 -14.40 -6.95 4.89
CA ILE A 193 -14.99 -5.71 5.39
C ILE A 193 -16.24 -6.02 6.21
N ASP A 194 -17.17 -6.81 5.65
CA ASP A 194 -18.43 -7.12 6.30
C ASP A 194 -18.22 -7.90 7.61
N ASP A 195 -17.34 -8.91 7.62
CA ASP A 195 -16.99 -9.66 8.82
C ASP A 195 -16.40 -8.75 9.91
N PHE A 196 -15.51 -7.84 9.53
CA PHE A 196 -14.90 -6.90 10.46
C PHE A 196 -15.92 -5.92 11.04
N ILE A 197 -16.74 -5.31 10.18
CA ILE A 197 -17.75 -4.32 10.59
C ILE A 197 -18.83 -4.97 11.43
N ASN A 198 -19.31 -6.16 11.06
CA ASN A 198 -20.30 -6.88 11.85
C ASN A 198 -19.79 -7.18 13.26
N LYS A 199 -18.50 -7.55 13.38
CA LYS A 199 -17.88 -7.90 14.66
C LYS A 199 -17.54 -6.69 15.53
N TYR A 200 -16.98 -5.62 14.96
CA TYR A 200 -16.42 -4.51 15.73
C TYR A 200 -17.19 -3.19 15.60
N GLN A 201 -18.07 -3.04 14.60
CA GLN A 201 -18.82 -1.81 14.30
C GLN A 201 -17.88 -0.60 14.06
N CYS A 202 -16.74 -0.86 13.43
CA CYS A 202 -15.64 0.08 13.24
C CYS A 202 -15.25 0.22 11.75
N PRO A 203 -14.58 1.32 11.34
CA PRO A 203 -14.32 1.57 9.92
C PRO A 203 -13.27 0.64 9.29
N ALA A 204 -13.42 0.45 7.98
CA ALA A 204 -12.40 -0.12 7.11
C ALA A 204 -11.88 0.94 6.14
N TYR A 205 -10.55 1.04 6.01
CA TYR A 205 -9.84 2.00 5.18
C TYR A 205 -9.16 1.31 4.01
N ILE A 206 -9.39 1.79 2.79
CA ILE A 206 -8.81 1.23 1.57
C ILE A 206 -7.84 2.22 0.95
N SER A 207 -6.62 1.76 0.66
CA SER A 207 -5.60 2.47 -0.13
C SER A 207 -5.33 1.70 -1.43
N THR A 208 -5.56 2.33 -2.58
CA THR A 208 -5.34 1.67 -3.87
C THR A 208 -5.22 2.64 -5.06
N SER A 209 -4.47 2.25 -6.09
CA SER A 209 -4.55 2.85 -7.43
C SER A 209 -5.72 2.30 -8.27
N PHE A 210 -6.32 1.17 -7.85
CA PHE A 210 -7.44 0.51 -8.54
C PHE A 210 -8.81 1.08 -8.15
N LYS A 211 -8.87 2.24 -7.48
CA LYS A 211 -10.13 2.85 -7.00
C LYS A 211 -11.22 2.89 -8.07
N LYS A 212 -10.86 3.30 -9.30
CA LYS A 212 -11.78 3.38 -10.44
C LYS A 212 -12.49 2.07 -10.77
N TYR A 213 -11.89 0.92 -10.43
CA TYR A 213 -12.47 -0.41 -10.64
C TYR A 213 -13.30 -0.92 -9.46
N LEU A 214 -13.23 -0.29 -8.29
CA LEU A 214 -13.72 -0.84 -7.03
C LEU A 214 -14.75 0.04 -6.31
N ASP A 215 -14.65 1.36 -6.44
CA ASP A 215 -15.34 2.32 -5.56
C ASP A 215 -16.88 2.29 -5.63
N LYS A 216 -17.44 1.86 -6.76
CA LYS A 216 -18.90 1.69 -6.92
C LYS A 216 -19.40 0.30 -6.52
N LYS A 217 -18.50 -0.63 -6.21
CA LYS A 217 -18.83 -2.05 -5.94
C LYS A 217 -18.62 -2.44 -4.49
N LEU A 218 -17.55 -1.93 -3.87
CA LEU A 218 -17.29 -2.12 -2.45
C LEU A 218 -18.19 -1.22 -1.61
N LYS A 219 -18.74 -1.78 -0.52
CA LYS A 219 -19.63 -1.10 0.42
C LYS A 219 -18.98 -1.04 1.80
N ASN A 220 -19.46 -0.10 2.61
CA ASN A 220 -19.06 0.06 4.02
C ASN A 220 -17.55 0.30 4.20
N CYS A 221 -16.90 0.97 3.26
CA CYS A 221 -15.46 1.24 3.34
C CYS A 221 -15.14 2.69 2.98
N ASN A 222 -14.08 3.20 3.60
CA ASN A 222 -13.54 4.52 3.34
C ASN A 222 -12.37 4.39 2.36
N PHE A 223 -12.53 4.87 1.14
CA PHE A 223 -11.39 5.06 0.24
C PHE A 223 -10.58 6.24 0.75
N ALA A 224 -9.45 5.95 1.38
CA ALA A 224 -8.54 6.98 1.84
C ALA A 224 -7.90 7.69 0.63
N ASN A 225 -7.42 8.92 0.85
CA ASN A 225 -6.60 9.64 -0.13
C ASN A 225 -5.48 8.74 -0.65
N GLN A 226 -5.06 8.98 -1.90
CA GLN A 226 -4.08 8.13 -2.58
C GLN A 226 -2.80 8.05 -1.73
N ASN A 227 -2.59 6.88 -1.10
CA ASN A 227 -1.43 6.46 -0.31
C ASN A 227 -1.48 6.70 1.23
N LEU A 228 -2.15 5.78 1.94
CA LEU A 228 -2.12 5.71 3.41
C LEU A 228 -0.71 5.60 4.01
N ALA A 229 0.22 4.89 3.37
CA ALA A 229 1.57 4.71 3.91
C ALA A 229 2.30 6.06 4.01
N LEU A 230 2.29 6.86 2.94
CA LEU A 230 2.89 8.20 2.95
C LEU A 230 2.22 9.13 3.98
N LEU A 231 0.88 9.03 4.14
CA LEU A 231 0.18 9.78 5.18
C LEU A 231 0.64 9.38 6.59
N GLY A 232 0.87 8.09 6.84
CA GLY A 232 1.39 7.63 8.12
C GLY A 232 2.80 8.09 8.40
N LEU A 233 3.70 8.00 7.41
CA LEU A 233 5.06 8.55 7.54
C LEU A 233 5.04 10.05 7.85
N LYS A 234 4.18 10.80 7.16
CA LYS A 234 3.98 12.23 7.40
C LYS A 234 3.41 12.53 8.79
N PHE A 235 2.52 11.69 9.30
CA PHE A 235 1.97 11.85 10.64
C PHE A 235 3.04 11.65 11.73
N LEU A 236 3.95 10.69 11.55
CA LEU A 236 4.98 10.36 12.55
C LEU A 236 6.11 11.38 12.66
N LEU A 237 6.33 12.20 11.62
CA LEU A 237 7.47 13.14 11.56
C LEU A 237 7.09 14.61 11.73
N LYS A 238 5.80 14.89 11.95
CA LYS A 238 5.23 16.23 12.19
C LYS A 238 5.54 16.78 13.57
#